data_AF-A0A402DCB9-F1
#
_entry.id   AF-A0A402DCB9-F1
#
_cell.length_a   1.000
_cell.length_b   1.000
_cell.length_c   1.000
_cell.angle_alpha   90.00
_cell.angle_beta   90.00
_cell.angle_gamma   90.00
#
_symmetry.space_group_name_H-M   'P 1'
#
loop_
_entity.id
_entity.type
_entity.pdbx_description
1 polymer ?
#
loop_
_entity_poly.entity_id
_entity_poly.type
_entity_poly.pdbx_seq_one_letter_code
_entity_poly.pdbx_strand_id
1 'polypeptide(L)'
;MVIYKFFLKVGGALPEYSYALDLKPEQEDNPEQIFTQEIRQRLQKNLQEQSLCTIKEEALKKIIQTWKEDIKAGYRESKINLNLPLLIEANLEKIQDQGEYTIPDLVEPDLDGIEPCIGMLPPL
;
A
#
# COMPACT_ATOMS: atom_id res chain seq x y z
N MET A 1 -29.13 10.46 -14.61
CA MET A 1 -27.98 10.22 -13.73
C MET A 1 -28.10 8.79 -13.27
N VAL A 2 -27.13 7.96 -13.66
CA VAL A 2 -27.08 6.54 -13.35
C VAL A 2 -25.81 6.29 -12.56
N ILE A 3 -25.93 5.62 -11.42
CA ILE A 3 -24.80 5.32 -10.55
C ILE A 3 -24.16 4.02 -11.03
N TYR A 4 -22.90 4.10 -11.42
CA TYR A 4 -22.05 2.96 -11.76
C TYR A 4 -21.14 2.65 -10.58
N LYS A 5 -21.09 1.38 -10.17
CA LYS A 5 -20.28 0.92 -9.05
C LYS A 5 -19.17 0.00 -9.53
N PHE A 6 -17.98 0.23 -9.03
CA PHE A 6 -16.83 -0.62 -9.23
C PHE A 6 -16.47 -1.31 -7.93
N PHE A 7 -16.22 -2.62 -7.98
CA PHE A 7 -15.81 -3.44 -6.86
C PHE A 7 -14.40 -3.97 -7.10
N LEU A 8 -13.48 -3.64 -6.19
CA LEU A 8 -12.13 -4.14 -6.15
C LEU A 8 -12.03 -5.21 -5.07
N LYS A 9 -11.66 -6.43 -5.48
CA LYS A 9 -11.23 -7.48 -4.56
C LYS A 9 -9.71 -7.58 -4.57
N VAL A 10 -9.11 -7.54 -3.39
CA VAL A 10 -7.67 -7.77 -3.23
C VAL A 10 -7.44 -9.23 -2.81
N GLY A 11 -6.48 -9.91 -3.45
CA GLY A 11 -6.23 -11.35 -3.28
C GLY A 11 -6.30 -11.85 -1.82
N GLY A 12 -7.21 -12.77 -1.55
CA GLY A 12 -7.40 -13.39 -0.23
C GLY A 12 -8.12 -12.52 0.82
N ALA A 13 -8.33 -11.23 0.56
CA ALA A 13 -9.06 -10.35 1.46
C ALA A 13 -10.58 -10.58 1.34
N LEU A 14 -11.24 -10.63 2.51
CA LEU A 14 -12.70 -10.69 2.63
C LEU A 14 -13.42 -9.39 2.25
N PRO A 15 -12.94 -8.18 2.60
CA PRO A 15 -13.65 -6.96 2.21
C PRO A 15 -13.52 -6.71 0.69
N GLU A 16 -14.66 -6.45 0.05
CA GLU A 16 -14.72 -5.84 -1.28
C GLU A 16 -14.75 -4.32 -1.13
N TYR A 17 -13.82 -3.64 -1.80
CA TYR A 17 -13.73 -2.19 -1.79
C TYR A 17 -14.51 -1.63 -2.95
N SER A 18 -15.28 -0.57 -2.72
CA SER A 18 -16.19 -0.05 -3.76
C SER A 18 -15.95 1.42 -4.05
N TYR A 19 -16.13 1.79 -5.32
CA TYR A 19 -16.08 3.17 -5.78
C TYR A 19 -17.26 3.42 -6.72
N ALA A 20 -17.97 4.52 -6.52
CA ALA A 20 -19.14 4.88 -7.31
C ALA A 20 -18.86 6.11 -8.17
N LEU A 21 -19.31 6.07 -9.42
CA LEU A 21 -19.35 7.21 -10.32
C LEU A 21 -20.79 7.47 -10.75
N ASP A 22 -21.20 8.73 -10.67
CA ASP A 22 -22.46 9.16 -11.26
C ASP A 22 -22.21 9.57 -12.70
N LEU A 23 -22.80 8.83 -13.63
CA LEU A 23 -22.63 9.05 -15.07
C LEU A 23 -23.90 9.66 -15.67
N LYS A 24 -23.68 10.59 -16.59
CA LYS A 24 -24.70 11.09 -17.50
C LYS A 24 -24.84 10.15 -18.70
N PRO A 25 -26.00 10.13 -19.38
CA PRO A 25 -26.20 9.29 -20.57
C PRO A 25 -25.13 9.50 -21.64
N GLU A 26 -24.74 10.75 -21.87
CA GLU A 26 -23.70 11.13 -22.85
C GLU A 26 -22.31 10.54 -22.52
N GLN A 27 -22.08 10.24 -21.23
CA GLN A 27 -20.85 9.66 -20.72
C GLN A 27 -20.88 8.12 -20.76
N GLU A 28 -22.07 7.50 -20.71
CA GLU A 28 -22.24 6.06 -20.91
C GLU A 28 -21.79 5.64 -22.31
N ASP A 29 -22.13 6.42 -23.33
CA ASP A 29 -21.70 6.19 -24.73
C ASP A 29 -20.18 6.41 -24.92
N ASN A 30 -19.57 7.28 -24.10
CA ASN A 30 -18.16 7.68 -24.24
C ASN A 30 -17.39 7.56 -22.92
N PRO A 31 -17.15 6.34 -22.41
CA PRO A 31 -16.54 6.17 -21.10
C PRO A 31 -15.08 6.63 -21.05
N GLU A 32 -14.44 6.84 -22.20
CA GLU A 32 -13.09 7.38 -22.29
C GLU A 32 -12.98 8.82 -21.80
N GLN A 33 -14.05 9.61 -21.94
CA GLN A 33 -14.07 11.01 -21.53
C GLN A 33 -14.30 11.18 -20.02
N ILE A 34 -14.74 10.13 -19.33
CA ILE A 34 -14.99 10.15 -17.88
C ILE A 34 -13.68 10.09 -17.10
N PHE A 35 -12.76 9.21 -17.50
CA PHE A 35 -11.53 8.96 -16.75
C PHE A 35 -10.46 10.02 -17.02
N THR A 36 -10.78 11.28 -16.70
CA THR A 36 -9.85 12.41 -16.64
C THR A 36 -8.80 12.18 -15.55
N GLN A 37 -7.71 12.94 -15.59
CA GLN A 37 -6.63 12.83 -14.59
C GLN A 37 -7.15 12.98 -13.15
N GLU A 38 -8.09 13.91 -12.92
CA GLU A 38 -8.69 14.12 -11.59
C GLU A 38 -9.46 12.87 -11.12
N ILE A 39 -10.31 12.28 -11.97
CA ILE A 39 -11.07 11.08 -11.60
C ILE A 39 -10.13 9.90 -11.36
N ARG A 40 -9.08 9.75 -12.17
CA ARG A 40 -8.06 8.70 -11.97
C ARG A 40 -7.37 8.82 -10.62
N GLN A 41 -6.98 10.04 -10.24
CA GLN A 41 -6.35 10.29 -8.94
C GLN A 41 -7.31 10.06 -7.78
N ARG A 42 -8.57 10.50 -7.89
CA ARG A 42 -9.60 10.24 -6.87
C ARG A 42 -9.90 8.76 -6.72
N LEU A 43 -10.06 8.04 -7.83
CA LEU A 43 -10.23 6.59 -7.86
C LEU A 43 -9.06 5.88 -7.19
N GLN A 44 -7.83 6.23 -7.59
CA GLN A 44 -6.62 5.65 -7.02
C GLN A 44 -6.54 5.91 -5.51
N LYS A 45 -6.67 7.16 -5.08
CA LYS A 45 -6.61 7.54 -3.67
C LYS A 45 -7.67 6.83 -2.84
N ASN A 46 -8.92 6.84 -3.30
CA ASN A 46 -10.01 6.22 -2.55
C ASN A 46 -9.85 4.71 -2.41
N LEU A 47 -9.46 4.02 -3.48
CA LEU A 47 -9.22 2.57 -3.42
C LEU A 47 -7.96 2.25 -2.58
N GLN A 48 -6.91 3.07 -2.61
CA GLN A 48 -5.73 2.91 -1.75
C GLN A 48 -6.06 3.13 -0.27
N GLU A 49 -6.85 4.15 0.07
CA GLU A 49 -7.30 4.43 1.44
C GLU A 49 -8.18 3.31 1.99
N GLN A 50 -9.09 2.77 1.18
CA GLN A 50 -9.95 1.66 1.58
C GLN A 50 -9.17 0.34 1.73
N SER A 51 -8.31 0.02 0.75
CA SER A 51 -7.64 -1.28 0.68
C SER A 51 -6.34 -1.36 1.47
N LEU A 52 -5.78 -0.22 1.88
CA LEU A 52 -4.42 -0.12 2.44
C LEU A 52 -3.35 -0.78 1.55
N CYS A 53 -3.63 -0.91 0.24
CA CYS A 53 -2.75 -1.51 -0.76
C CYS A 53 -2.21 -0.46 -1.72
N THR A 54 -1.03 -0.71 -2.28
CA THR A 54 -0.45 0.18 -3.31
C THR A 54 -1.07 -0.11 -4.67
N ILE A 55 -1.86 0.83 -5.17
CA ILE A 55 -2.37 0.79 -6.54
C ILE A 55 -1.35 1.49 -7.45
N LYS A 56 -0.48 0.70 -8.09
CA LYS A 56 0.46 1.17 -9.11
C LYS A 56 -0.26 1.57 -10.41
N GLU A 57 0.40 2.33 -11.27
CA GLU A 57 -0.18 2.80 -12.53
C GLU A 57 -0.70 1.66 -13.41
N GLU A 58 0.01 0.53 -13.47
CA GLU A 58 -0.42 -0.65 -14.25
C GLU A 58 -1.73 -1.26 -13.73
N ALA A 59 -1.88 -1.35 -12.41
CA ALA A 59 -3.11 -1.84 -11.77
C ALA A 59 -4.26 -0.86 -12.02
N LEU A 60 -4.00 0.45 -11.91
CA LEU A 60 -4.98 1.49 -12.20
C LEU A 60 -5.44 1.46 -13.66
N LYS A 61 -4.52 1.25 -14.61
CA LYS A 61 -4.85 1.08 -16.04
C LYS A 61 -5.76 -0.12 -16.26
N LYS A 62 -5.48 -1.26 -15.62
CA LYS A 62 -6.34 -2.45 -15.69
C LYS A 62 -7.74 -2.19 -15.14
N ILE A 63 -7.83 -1.58 -13.95
CA ILE A 63 -9.11 -1.19 -13.33
C ILE A 63 -9.94 -0.32 -14.29
N ILE A 64 -9.33 0.73 -14.83
CA ILE A 64 -10.01 1.67 -15.72
C ILE A 64 -10.43 0.98 -17.02
N GLN A 65 -9.56 0.14 -17.60
CA GLN A 65 -9.87 -0.55 -18.85
C GLN A 65 -11.06 -1.50 -18.66
N THR A 66 -11.03 -2.37 -17.64
CA THR A 66 -12.14 -3.27 -17.33
C THR A 66 -13.42 -2.48 -17.07
N TRP A 67 -13.34 -1.40 -16.30
CA TRP A 67 -14.53 -0.60 -16.01
C TRP A 67 -15.10 0.08 -17.27
N LYS A 68 -14.25 0.57 -18.17
CA LYS A 68 -14.69 1.11 -19.47
C LYS A 68 -15.39 0.05 -20.32
N GLU A 69 -14.84 -1.16 -20.39
CA GLU A 69 -15.42 -2.26 -21.16
C GLU A 69 -16.78 -2.67 -20.60
N ASP A 70 -16.89 -2.75 -19.28
CA ASP A 70 -18.14 -3.06 -18.60
C ASP A 70 -19.21 -1.99 -18.82
N ILE A 71 -18.85 -0.69 -18.73
CA ILE A 71 -19.75 0.42 -19.02
C ILE A 71 -20.25 0.34 -20.47
N LYS A 72 -19.34 0.08 -21.44
CA LYS A 72 -19.71 -0.11 -22.86
C LYS A 72 -20.66 -1.28 -23.07
N ALA A 73 -20.52 -2.35 -22.30
CA ALA A 73 -21.41 -3.50 -22.33
C ALA A 73 -22.73 -3.28 -21.56
N GLY A 74 -22.89 -2.12 -20.91
CA GLY A 74 -24.10 -1.76 -20.15
C GLY A 74 -24.13 -2.28 -18.71
N TYR A 75 -23.01 -2.79 -18.20
CA TYR A 75 -22.92 -3.25 -16.81
C TYR A 75 -22.81 -2.05 -15.86
N ARG A 76 -23.78 -1.94 -14.95
CA ARG A 76 -23.77 -0.92 -13.88
C ARG A 76 -22.84 -1.26 -12.74
N GLU A 77 -22.48 -2.53 -12.62
CA GLU A 77 -21.63 -3.06 -11.58
C GLU A 77 -20.46 -3.81 -12.24
N SER A 78 -19.25 -3.38 -11.92
CA SER A 78 -18.00 -3.96 -12.41
C SER A 78 -17.23 -4.56 -11.27
N LYS A 79 -16.60 -5.71 -11.48
CA LYS A 79 -15.79 -6.36 -10.46
C LYS A 79 -14.47 -6.84 -11.02
N ILE A 80 -13.38 -6.47 -10.35
CA ILE A 80 -12.05 -6.98 -10.65
C ILE A 80 -11.42 -7.60 -9.40
N ASN A 81 -10.66 -8.67 -9.60
CA ASN A 81 -9.81 -9.24 -8.56
C ASN A 81 -8.35 -8.99 -8.94
N LEU A 82 -7.62 -8.30 -8.07
CA LEU A 82 -6.21 -7.98 -8.26
C LEU A 82 -5.40 -8.42 -7.05
N ASN A 83 -4.23 -9.00 -7.31
CA ASN A 83 -3.21 -9.17 -6.28
C ASN A 83 -2.41 -7.87 -6.20
N LEU A 84 -2.67 -7.06 -5.17
CA LEU A 84 -1.99 -5.80 -4.93
C LEU A 84 -1.07 -5.93 -3.71
N PRO A 85 0.16 -5.38 -3.77
CA PRO A 85 1.05 -5.34 -2.61
C PRO A 85 0.54 -4.36 -1.56
N LEU A 86 0.83 -4.59 -0.28
CA LEU A 86 0.40 -3.69 0.79
C LEU A 86 1.11 -2.33 0.67
N LEU A 87 0.44 -1.27 1.14
CA LEU A 87 0.98 0.09 1.10
C LEU A 87 2.23 0.24 1.97
N ILE A 88 2.29 -0.49 3.09
CA ILE A 88 3.42 -0.49 4.03
C ILE A 88 4.66 -1.10 3.37
N GLU A 89 4.51 -2.24 2.69
CA GLU A 89 5.60 -2.92 1.97
C GLU A 89 6.20 -2.05 0.86
N ALA A 90 5.37 -1.30 0.12
CA ALA A 90 5.86 -0.41 -0.93
C ALA A 90 6.54 0.86 -0.42
N ASN A 91 6.29 1.26 0.83
CA ASN A 91 6.98 2.39 1.45
C ASN A 91 8.23 1.97 2.24
N LEU A 92 8.36 0.69 2.63
CA LEU A 92 9.56 0.14 3.24
C LEU A 92 10.79 0.29 2.34
N GLU A 93 10.65 0.17 1.02
CA GLU A 93 11.74 0.44 0.06
C GLU A 93 12.26 1.89 0.11
N LYS A 94 11.47 2.83 0.66
CA LYS A 94 11.84 4.24 0.82
C LYS A 94 12.34 4.60 2.22
N ILE A 95 12.25 3.69 3.18
CA ILE A 95 12.86 3.87 4.50
C ILE A 95 14.35 3.58 4.34
N GLN A 96 15.13 4.62 4.01
CA GLN A 96 16.56 4.57 4.30
C GLN A 96 16.70 4.63 5.82
N ASP A 97 16.81 3.46 6.44
CA ASP A 97 17.30 3.35 7.81
C ASP A 97 18.76 3.81 7.80
N GLN A 98 18.99 5.10 8.04
CA GLN A 98 20.30 5.62 8.38
C GLN A 98 20.51 5.35 9.86
N GLY A 99 20.49 4.07 10.27
CA GLY A 99 20.73 3.68 11.66
C GLY A 99 21.85 4.55 12.22
N GLU A 100 21.59 5.22 13.35
CA GLU A 100 22.61 6.00 14.05
C GLU A 100 23.69 5.03 14.51
N TYR A 101 24.66 4.79 13.64
CA TYR A 101 25.92 4.10 13.94
C TYR A 101 26.85 5.09 14.65
N THR A 102 26.36 5.77 15.69
CA THR A 102 27.25 6.41 16.65
C THR A 102 27.77 5.31 17.55
N ILE A 103 28.96 4.80 17.22
CA ILE A 103 29.73 3.96 18.15
C ILE A 103 29.94 4.85 19.40
N PRO A 104 29.40 4.48 20.58
CA PRO A 104 29.64 5.26 21.78
C PRO A 104 31.15 5.29 22.05
N ASP A 105 31.65 6.45 22.48
CA ASP A 105 33.05 6.61 22.84
C ASP A 105 33.43 5.51 23.85
N LEU A 106 34.56 4.85 23.60
CA LEU A 106 35.04 3.76 24.44
C LEU A 106 35.49 4.36 25.77
N VAL A 107 34.61 4.37 26.77
CA VAL A 107 34.99 4.71 28.14
C VAL A 107 35.81 3.55 28.69
N GLU A 108 37.11 3.78 28.88
CA GLU A 108 37.96 2.82 29.57
C GLU A 108 37.43 2.64 31.01
N PRO A 109 37.21 1.40 31.48
CA PRO A 109 36.81 1.19 32.86
C PRO A 109 37.93 1.64 33.79
N ASP A 110 37.58 2.44 34.79
CA ASP A 110 38.49 2.81 35.86
C ASP A 110 38.81 1.54 36.67
N LEU A 111 40.07 1.11 36.63
CA LEU A 111 40.56 -0.08 37.33
C LEU A 111 41.23 0.27 38.67
N ASP A 112 41.14 1.53 39.11
CA ASP A 112 41.77 2.02 40.34
C ASP A 112 41.01 1.44 41.55
N GLY A 113 41.54 0.35 42.10
CA GLY A 113 40.95 -0.39 43.22
C GLY A 113 40.58 -1.85 42.91
N ILE A 114 40.81 -2.35 41.70
CA ILE A 114 40.62 -3.77 41.37
C ILE A 114 41.95 -4.51 41.57
N GLU A 115 42.17 -5.03 42.78
CA GLU A 115 43.24 -5.97 43.04
C GLU A 115 42.74 -7.42 42.86
N PRO A 116 43.53 -8.32 42.24
CA PRO A 116 43.19 -9.73 42.22
C PRO A 116 43.26 -10.29 43.65
N CYS A 117 42.11 -10.63 44.24
CA CYS A 117 42.12 -11.52 45.39
C CYS A 117 42.72 -12.86 44.95
N ILE A 118 43.93 -13.17 45.43
CA ILE A 118 44.60 -14.45 45.21
C ILE A 118 43.61 -15.56 45.56
N GLY A 119 43.24 -16.34 44.54
CA GLY A 119 42.37 -17.50 44.68
C GLY A 119 42.97 -18.48 45.67
N MET A 120 42.19 -18.81 46.71
CA MET A 120 42.55 -19.84 47.68
C MET A 120 42.54 -21.18 46.94
N LEU A 121 43.72 -21.72 46.62
CA LEU A 121 43.84 -23.05 46.03
C LEU A 121 43.30 -24.08 47.04
N PRO A 122 42.39 -24.99 46.65
CA PRO A 122 41.94 -26.03 47.55
C PRO A 122 43.12 -26.96 47.92
N PRO A 123 43.20 -27.43 49.18
CA PRO A 123 44.25 -28.33 49.62
C PRO A 123 44.17 -29.69 48.90
N LEU A 124 45.36 -30.27 48.66
CA LEU A 124 45.57 -31.55 47.96
C LEU A 124 45.04 -32.75 48.75
#